data_AF-A0AAN0NCT3-F1
#
_entry.id   AF-A0AAN0NCT3-F1
#
_cell.length_a   1.000
_cell.length_b   1.000
_cell.length_c   1.000
_cell.angle_alpha   90.00
_cell.angle_beta   90.00
_cell.angle_gamma   90.00
#
_symmetry.space_group_name_H-M   'P 1'
#
loop_
_entity.id
_entity.type
_entity.pdbx_description
1 polymer ?
#
loop_
_entity_poly.entity_id
_entity_poly.type
_entity_poly.pdbx_seq_one_letter_code
_entity_poly.pdbx_strand_id
1 'polypeptide(L)' 'MTVNVVDKTGVFVGGTIVPGHQAMLNAMHVSTAALPELLPECTPHDWLGDSTPSAMQSERLI' A
#
# COMPACT_ATOMS: atom_id res chain seq x y z
N MET A 1 -1.70 -0.21 7.62
CA MET A 1 -0.79 -1.19 8.23
C MET A 1 -0.11 -0.55 9.42
N THR A 2 0.08 -1.30 10.49
CA THR A 2 0.79 -0.83 11.68
C THR A 2 1.97 -1.76 11.94
N VAL A 3 3.10 -1.19 12.32
CA VAL A 3 4.30 -1.95 12.68
C VAL A 3 4.73 -1.49 14.06
N ASN A 4 4.87 -2.43 14.98
CA ASN A 4 5.30 -2.17 16.34
C ASN A 4 6.66 -2.83 16.56
N VAL A 5 7.57 -2.11 17.21
CA VAL A 5 8.88 -2.62 17.64
C VAL A 5 8.78 -2.97 19.11
N VAL A 6 9.06 -4.24 19.41
CA VAL A 6 9.11 -4.79 20.77
C VAL A 6 10.51 -5.34 20.99
N ASP A 7 11.13 -5.00 22.11
CA ASP A 7 12.47 -5.52 22.43
C ASP A 7 12.42 -6.98 22.91
N LYS A 8 13.61 -7.58 23.11
CA LYS A 8 13.73 -8.98 23.57
C LYS A 8 13.13 -9.25 24.96
N THR A 9 12.86 -8.20 25.73
CA THR A 9 12.26 -8.28 27.07
C THR A 9 10.74 -8.11 27.03
N GLY A 10 10.16 -7.85 25.85
CA GLY A 10 8.72 -7.65 25.66
C GLY A 10 8.28 -6.19 25.82
N VAL A 11 9.21 -5.23 25.91
CA VAL A 11 8.87 -3.81 26.07
C VAL A 11 8.62 -3.17 24.71
N PHE A 12 7.51 -2.44 24.57
CA PHE A 12 7.20 -1.64 23.38
C PHE A 12 8.13 -0.43 23.30
N VAL A 13 8.87 -0.34 22.19
CA VAL A 13 9.89 0.70 21.97
C VAL A 13 9.36 1.79 21.04
N GLY A 14 8.33 1.49 20.24
CA GLY A 14 7.74 2.42 19.29
C GLY A 14 7.10 1.69 18.11
N GLY A 15 6.67 2.45 17.11
CA GLY A 15 6.07 1.89 15.91
C GLY A 15 5.87 2.91 14.80
N THR A 16 5.41 2.43 13.65
CA THR A 16 5.02 3.26 12.52
C THR A 16 3.65 2.83 12.00
N ILE A 17 2.92 3.79 11.46
CA ILE A 17 1.63 3.59 10.83
C ILE A 17 1.75 4.07 9.40
N VAL A 18 1.44 3.19 8.46
CA VAL A 18 1.33 3.52 7.04
C VAL A 18 -0.09 3.19 6.57
N PRO A 19 -0.64 3.90 5.56
CA PRO A 19 -1.95 3.57 5.03
C PRO A 19 -2.01 2.10 4.57
N GLY A 20 -3.15 1.44 4.75
CA GLY A 20 -3.36 0.11 4.18
C GLY A 20 -3.45 0.18 2.64
N HIS A 21 -3.29 -0.96 1.96
CA HIS A 21 -3.30 -1.01 0.49
C HIS A 21 -4.55 -0.33 -0.13
N GLN A 22 -5.74 -0.65 0.36
CA GLN A 22 -6.97 0.02 -0.09
C GLN A 22 -6.96 1.53 0.16
N ALA A 23 -6.42 1.97 1.31
CA ALA A 23 -6.37 3.39 1.64
C ALA A 23 -5.40 4.14 0.71
N MET A 24 -4.31 3.50 0.27
CA MET A 24 -3.38 4.07 -0.72
C MET A 24 -4.04 4.17 -2.10
N LEU A 25 -4.70 3.11 -2.58
CA LEU A 25 -5.45 3.15 -3.85
C LEU A 25 -6.53 4.24 -3.83
N ASN A 26 -7.27 4.36 -2.73
CA ASN A 26 -8.29 5.39 -2.58
C ASN A 26 -7.68 6.79 -2.55
N ALA A 27 -6.56 6.98 -1.86
CA ALA A 27 -5.89 8.28 -1.82
C ALA A 27 -5.44 8.72 -3.21
N MET A 28 -4.92 7.80 -4.03
CA MET A 28 -4.55 8.07 -5.42
C MET A 28 -5.75 8.49 -6.26
N HIS A 29 -6.86 7.74 -6.18
CA HIS A 29 -8.10 8.06 -6.89
C HIS A 29 -8.69 9.41 -6.47
N VAL A 30 -8.85 9.66 -5.17
CA VAL A 30 -9.47 10.88 -4.65
C VAL A 30 -8.62 12.13 -4.90
N SER A 31 -7.29 11.99 -4.86
CA SER A 31 -6.37 13.13 -5.01
C SER A 31 -6.01 13.42 -6.46
N THR A 32 -6.46 12.60 -7.43
CA THR A 32 -6.10 12.73 -8.84
C THR A 32 -7.32 12.51 -9.74
N ALA A 33 -7.67 13.51 -10.55
CA ALA A 33 -8.88 13.46 -11.39
C ALA A 33 -8.91 12.34 -12.46
N ALA A 34 -7.75 11.81 -12.85
CA ALA A 34 -7.62 10.86 -13.96
C ALA A 34 -7.39 9.40 -13.53
N LEU A 35 -7.16 9.14 -12.23
CA LEU A 35 -6.88 7.79 -11.76
C LEU A 35 -8.20 7.07 -11.47
N PRO A 36 -8.36 5.80 -11.88
CA PRO A 36 -9.58 5.03 -11.63
C PRO A 36 -9.71 4.62 -10.15
N GLU A 37 -10.93 4.36 -9.71
CA GLU A 37 -11.18 3.70 -8.44
C GLU A 37 -10.87 2.21 -8.58
N LEU A 38 -10.03 1.67 -7.68
CA LEU A 38 -9.56 0.28 -7.74
C LEU A 38 -9.75 -0.43 -6.40
N LEU A 39 -9.99 -1.74 -6.49
CA LEU A 39 -9.91 -2.65 -5.35
C LEU A 39 -8.55 -3.37 -5.40
N PRO A 40 -7.95 -3.69 -4.24
CA PRO A 40 -6.78 -4.55 -4.13
C PRO A 40 -6.97 -5.86 -4.89
N GLU A 41 -6.15 -6.11 -5.91
CA GLU A 41 -6.10 -7.43 -6.52
C GLU A 41 -5.25 -8.39 -5.67
N CYS A 42 -5.70 -9.64 -5.60
CA CYS A 42 -5.00 -10.72 -4.91
C CYS A 42 -3.98 -11.42 -5.83
N THR A 43 -4.01 -11.12 -7.13
CA THR A 43 -3.13 -11.70 -8.14
C THR A 43 -1.76 -11.03 -8.12
N PRO A 44 -0.66 -11.79 -8.25
CA PRO A 44 0.66 -11.20 -8.43
C PRO A 44 0.67 -10.38 -9.73
N HIS A 45 0.98 -9.09 -9.62
CA HIS A 45 1.34 -8.28 -10.77
C HIS A 45 2.84 -8.36 -11.02
N ASP A 46 3.24 -8.14 -12.26
CA ASP A 46 4.64 -7.91 -12.60
C ASP A 46 5.20 -6.75 -11.76
N TRP A 47 6.52 -6.75 -11.52
CA TRP A 47 7.18 -5.71 -10.73
C TRP A 47 7.02 -4.30 -11.31
N LEU A 48 6.72 -4.20 -12.61
CA LEU A 48 6.47 -2.94 -13.30
C LEU A 48 5.14 -3.03 -14.04
N GLY A 49 4.17 -2.24 -13.63
CA GLY A 49 2.89 -2.13 -14.32
C GLY A 49 3.03 -1.48 -15.69
N ASP A 50 2.31 -2.01 -16.68
CA ASP A 50 2.27 -1.54 -18.07
C ASP A 50 1.03 -0.69 -18.40
N SER A 51 0.16 -0.50 -17.41
CA SER A 51 -1.12 0.17 -17.53
C SER A 51 -1.42 0.91 -16.22
N THR A 52 -2.25 1.96 -16.26
CA THR A 52 -2.57 2.75 -15.06
C THR A 52 -3.07 1.87 -13.90
N PRO A 53 -3.98 0.90 -14.10
CA PRO A 53 -4.42 0.03 -13.00
C PRO A 53 -3.33 -0.88 -12.46
N SER A 54 -2.46 -1.44 -13.32
CA SER A 54 -1.37 -2.30 -12.86
C SER A 54 -0.28 -1.48 -12.17
N ALA A 55 0.04 -0.28 -12.66
CA ALA A 55 1.02 0.63 -12.06
C ALA A 55 0.62 1.05 -10.65
N MET A 56 -0.65 1.42 -10.44
CA MET A 56 -1.20 1.74 -9.12
C MET A 56 -1.14 0.55 -8.13
N GLN A 57 -1.00 -0.69 -8.62
CA GLN A 57 -0.94 -1.90 -7.80
C GLN A 57 0.48 -2.48 -7.67
N SER A 58 1.38 -2.13 -8.60
CA SER A 58 2.76 -2.64 -8.66
C SER A 58 3.68 -2.01 -7.61
N GLU A 59 3.27 -0.89 -7.00
CA GLU A 59 4.01 -0.23 -5.90
C GLU A 59 4.14 -1.09 -4.63
N ARG A 60 3.47 -2.25 -4.59
CA ARG A 60 3.46 -3.18 -3.45
C ARG A 60 4.84 -3.78 -3.09
N LEU A 61 5.90 -3.56 -3.88
CA LEU A 61 7.21 -4.19 -3.70
C LEU A 61 8.43 -3.26 -3.61
N ILE A 62 8.25 -1.94 -3.50
CA ILE A 62 9.37 -1.00 -3.22
C ILE A 62 9.45 -0.68 -1.73
#